data_AF-A0A2P6SI39-F1
#
_entry.id   AF-A0A2P6SI39-F1
#
_cell.length_a   1.000
_cell.length_b   1.000
_cell.length_c   1.000
_cell.angle_alpha   90.00
_cell.angle_beta   90.00
_cell.angle_gamma   90.00
#
_symmetry.space_group_name_H-M   'P 1'
#
loop_
_entity.id
_entity.type
_entity.pdbx_description
1 polymer ?
#
loop_
_entity_poly.entity_id
_entity_poly.type
_entity_poly.pdbx_seq_one_letter_code
_entity_poly.pdbx_strand_id
1 'polypeptide(L)'
;MSNVTKRDPAAQFLIVIRSKDTIGLRSFAAGGKLLQINRRMEFVFASHSFDVWESWMLEGSLDECRLVNCRNPLAVLDVSIEILATVGEDDGVTHCLIRTGR
;
A
#
# COMPACT_ATOMS: atom_id res chain seq x y z
N MET A 1 -9.94 15.63 6.47
CA MET A 1 -9.79 15.95 5.03
C MET A 1 -8.32 16.20 4.75
N SER A 2 -7.63 15.23 4.16
CA SER A 2 -6.21 15.36 3.82
C SER A 2 -6.07 16.13 2.51
N ASN A 3 -5.14 17.09 2.43
CA ASN A 3 -4.80 17.86 1.22
C ASN A 3 -4.11 17.02 0.12
N VAL A 4 -4.27 15.69 0.18
CA VAL A 4 -3.61 14.74 -0.72
C VAL A 4 -4.38 14.72 -2.03
N THR A 5 -3.82 15.41 -3.02
CA THR A 5 -4.38 15.46 -4.37
C THR A 5 -3.93 14.25 -5.17
N LYS A 6 -4.69 13.89 -6.21
CA LYS A 6 -4.31 12.82 -7.15
C LYS A 6 -2.99 13.09 -7.86
N ARG A 7 -2.51 14.33 -7.87
CA ARG A 7 -1.26 14.74 -8.55
C ARG A 7 -0.04 14.63 -7.64
N ASP A 8 -0.21 14.35 -6.35
CA ASP A 8 0.91 14.19 -5.43
C ASP A 8 1.60 12.83 -5.67
N PRO A 9 2.81 12.80 -6.25
CA PRO A 9 3.50 11.56 -6.54
C PRO A 9 3.90 10.79 -5.28
N ALA A 10 3.99 11.46 -4.11
CA ALA A 10 4.31 10.81 -2.85
C ALA A 10 3.14 9.99 -2.28
N ALA A 11 1.91 10.27 -2.74
CA ALA A 11 0.70 9.54 -2.36
C ALA A 11 0.30 8.47 -3.39
N GLN A 12 0.96 8.42 -4.55
CA GLN A 12 0.72 7.40 -5.56
C GLN A 12 1.59 6.17 -5.33
N PHE A 13 0.95 5.00 -5.43
CA PHE A 13 1.58 3.71 -5.22
C PHE A 13 1.16 2.73 -6.31
N LEU A 14 2.03 1.77 -6.56
CA LEU A 14 1.68 0.56 -7.28
C LEU A 14 1.25 -0.50 -6.27
N ILE A 15 0.03 -1.01 -6.42
CA ILE A 15 -0.46 -2.16 -5.67
C ILE A 15 0.04 -3.41 -6.37
N VAL A 16 0.81 -4.20 -5.62
CA VAL A 16 1.22 -5.55 -6.01
C VAL A 16 0.30 -6.53 -5.29
N ILE A 17 -0.50 -7.29 -6.02
CA ILE A 17 -1.43 -8.26 -5.43
C ILE A 17 -0.73 -9.62 -5.34
N ARG A 18 -0.59 -10.18 -4.13
CA ARG A 18 -0.05 -11.54 -3.95
C ARG A 18 -1.14 -12.60 -3.90
N SER A 19 -2.25 -12.26 -3.26
CA SER A 19 -3.43 -13.11 -3.11
C SER A 19 -4.66 -12.21 -2.97
N LYS A 20 -5.85 -12.80 -2.92
CA LYS A 20 -7.14 -12.10 -2.93
C LYS A 20 -7.17 -10.84 -2.06
N ASP A 21 -6.64 -10.92 -0.84
CA ASP A 21 -6.71 -9.85 0.16
C ASP A 21 -5.32 -9.39 0.64
N THR A 22 -4.23 -9.90 0.05
CA THR A 22 -2.86 -9.53 0.44
C THR A 22 -2.19 -8.69 -0.64
N ILE A 23 -1.81 -7.48 -0.26
CA ILE A 23 -1.20 -6.50 -1.14
C ILE A 23 0.16 -6.03 -0.63
N GLY A 24 0.96 -5.53 -1.56
CA GLY A 24 2.18 -4.77 -1.31
C GLY A 24 2.05 -3.37 -1.91
N LEU A 25 2.57 -2.35 -1.21
CA LEU A 25 2.46 -0.96 -1.63
C LEU A 25 3.81 -0.43 -2.08
N ARG A 26 4.02 -0.32 -3.38
CA ARG A 26 5.29 0.10 -3.97
C ARG A 26 5.24 1.60 -4.28
N SER A 27 6.15 2.36 -3.69
CA SER A 27 6.19 3.83 -3.85
C SER A 27 7.04 4.24 -5.05
N PHE A 28 6.51 5.12 -5.89
CA PHE A 28 7.27 5.78 -6.95
C PHE A 28 8.29 6.76 -6.37
N ALA A 29 7.90 7.53 -5.35
CA ALA A 29 8.76 8.50 -4.68
C ALA A 29 9.93 7.84 -3.91
N ALA A 30 9.80 6.59 -3.48
CA ALA A 30 10.85 5.84 -2.81
C ALA A 30 11.66 4.92 -3.74
N GLY A 31 11.70 5.20 -5.05
CA GLY A 31 12.49 4.44 -6.01
C GLY A 31 12.00 3.02 -6.22
N GLY A 32 10.68 2.80 -6.12
CA GLY A 32 10.06 1.49 -6.30
C GLY A 32 10.21 0.57 -5.10
N LYS A 33 10.52 1.09 -3.91
CA LYS A 33 10.54 0.29 -2.66
C LYS A 33 9.12 0.09 -2.12
N LEU A 34 8.93 -1.03 -1.43
CA LEU A 34 7.68 -1.46 -0.79
C LEU A 34 7.58 -0.92 0.64
N LEU A 35 6.35 -0.60 1.03
CA LEU A 35 5.99 -0.25 2.41
C LEU A 35 6.19 -1.46 3.33
N GLN A 36 6.91 -1.23 4.42
CA GLN A 36 7.24 -2.22 5.43
C GLN A 36 7.03 -1.62 6.83
N ILE A 37 6.72 -2.47 7.81
CA ILE A 37 6.92 -2.17 9.23
C ILE A 37 8.31 -2.67 9.67
N ASN A 38 9.16 -1.81 10.20
CA ASN A 38 10.47 -2.22 10.71
C ASN A 38 10.37 -2.77 12.15
N ARG A 39 11.49 -3.27 12.70
CA ARG A 39 11.54 -3.81 14.08
C ARG A 39 11.26 -2.77 15.17
N ARG A 40 11.32 -1.48 14.84
CA ARG A 40 11.03 -0.36 15.74
C ARG A 40 9.57 0.11 15.65
N MET A 41 8.72 -0.63 14.92
CA MET A 41 7.33 -0.27 14.64
C MET A 41 7.18 1.04 13.85
N GLU A 42 8.14 1.34 12.97
CA GLU A 42 8.07 2.48 12.07
C GLU A 42 7.75 2.01 10.65
N PHE A 43 6.85 2.74 9.98
CA PHE A 43 6.51 2.53 8.58
C PHE A 43 7.60 3.11 7.68
N VAL A 44 8.21 2.27 6.84
CA VAL A 44 9.34 2.66 5.99
C VAL A 44 9.21 2.05 4.60
N PHE A 45 9.87 2.67 3.62
CA PHE A 45 10.07 2.09 2.28
C PHE A 45 11.51 1.59 2.17
N ALA A 46 11.70 0.27 2.21
CA ALA A 46 13.05 -0.31 2.38
C ALA A 46 13.43 -1.34 1.32
N SER A 47 12.50 -2.19 0.87
CA SER A 47 12.80 -3.36 0.05
C SER A 47 12.15 -3.31 -1.32
N HIS A 48 12.78 -3.90 -2.34
CA HIS A 48 12.15 -4.18 -3.64
C HIS A 48 11.50 -5.57 -3.68
N SER A 49 11.92 -6.46 -2.77
CA SER A 49 11.41 -7.81 -2.61
C SER A 49 10.10 -7.78 -1.85
N PHE A 50 9.11 -8.49 -2.40
CA PHE A 50 7.82 -8.62 -1.75
C PHE A 50 7.86 -9.86 -0.85
N ASP A 51 8.13 -9.68 0.44
CA ASP A 51 8.16 -10.73 1.47
C ASP A 51 7.11 -10.45 2.57
N VAL A 52 7.20 -11.15 3.70
CA VAL A 52 6.17 -11.10 4.76
C VAL A 52 6.08 -9.75 5.49
N TRP A 53 7.18 -8.99 5.53
CA TRP A 53 7.22 -7.68 6.21
C TRP A 53 6.60 -6.57 5.38
N GLU A 54 6.58 -6.75 4.05
CA GLU A 54 5.99 -5.87 3.04
C GLU A 54 4.56 -6.27 2.67
N SER A 55 4.07 -7.40 3.20
CA SER A 55 2.71 -7.89 3.01
C SER A 55 1.72 -7.25 3.97
N TRP A 56 0.65 -6.70 3.39
CA TRP A 56 -0.45 -6.07 4.10
C TRP A 56 -1.76 -6.75 3.69
N MET A 57 -2.55 -7.15 4.67
CA MET A 57 -3.91 -7.60 4.47
C MET A 57 -4.83 -6.38 4.37
N LEU A 58 -5.62 -6.33 3.30
CA LEU A 58 -6.63 -5.31 3.09
C LEU A 58 -7.95 -5.77 3.73
N GLU A 59 -8.44 -4.98 4.69
CA GLU A 59 -9.73 -5.22 5.34
C GLU A 59 -10.69 -4.06 5.06
N GLY A 60 -11.97 -4.35 4.80
CA GLY A 60 -12.98 -3.33 4.52
C GLY A 60 -13.11 -2.99 3.03
N SER A 61 -13.73 -1.84 2.73
CA SER A 61 -13.93 -1.34 1.36
C SER A 61 -12.88 -0.28 1.02
N LEU A 62 -12.56 -0.10 -0.26
CA LEU A 62 -11.45 0.78 -0.67
C LEU A 62 -11.60 2.23 -0.20
N ASP A 63 -12.81 2.73 -0.06
CA ASP A 63 -13.09 4.06 0.47
C ASP A 63 -12.72 4.22 1.94
N GLU A 64 -12.85 3.15 2.74
CA GLU A 64 -12.55 3.10 4.18
C GLU A 64 -12.01 1.70 4.54
N CYS A 65 -10.72 1.49 4.30
CA CYS A 65 -10.07 0.20 4.53
C CYS A 65 -8.94 0.30 5.55
N ARG A 66 -8.56 -0.86 6.07
CA ARG A 66 -7.42 -1.02 6.97
C ARG A 66 -6.39 -1.91 6.31
N LEU A 67 -5.14 -1.50 6.42
CA LEU A 67 -4.00 -2.32 6.04
C LEU A 67 -3.38 -2.89 7.30
N VAL A 68 -3.48 -4.21 7.47
CA VAL A 68 -2.92 -4.93 8.61
C VAL A 68 -1.66 -5.66 8.16
N ASN A 69 -0.52 -5.42 8.79
CA ASN A 69 0.72 -6.09 8.39
C ASN A 69 0.64 -7.61 8.67
N CYS A 70 0.97 -8.43 7.67
CA CYS A 70 0.88 -9.89 7.80
C CYS A 70 1.91 -10.47 8.79
N ARG A 71 3.03 -9.77 9.03
CA ARG A 71 4.04 -10.21 10.01
C ARG A 71 3.74 -9.72 11.42
N ASN A 72 3.25 -8.49 11.55
CA ASN A 72 2.93 -7.85 12.83
C ASN A 72 1.50 -7.30 12.82
N PRO A 73 0.50 -8.08 13.30
CA PRO A 73 -0.91 -7.67 13.27
C PRO A 73 -1.24 -6.41 14.08
N LEU A 74 -0.34 -5.93 14.94
CA LEU A 74 -0.50 -4.66 15.67
C LEU A 74 -0.18 -3.43 14.80
N ALA A 75 0.51 -3.62 13.67
CA ALA A 75 0.78 -2.56 12.72
C ALA A 75 -0.39 -2.43 11.74
N VAL A 76 -1.22 -1.42 11.99
CA VAL A 76 -2.44 -1.13 11.24
C VAL A 76 -2.36 0.29 10.66
N LEU A 77 -2.81 0.46 9.42
CA LEU A 77 -3.01 1.77 8.79
C LEU A 77 -4.44 1.91 8.29
N ASP A 78 -5.17 2.90 8.81
CA ASP A 78 -6.47 3.30 8.28
C ASP A 78 -6.27 4.17 7.04
N VAL A 79 -6.77 3.72 5.89
CA VAL A 79 -6.53 4.36 4.60
C VAL A 79 -7.77 4.35 3.70
N SER A 80 -7.80 5.30 2.77
CA SER A 80 -8.70 5.31 1.63
C SER A 80 -7.87 5.15 0.35
N ILE A 81 -8.23 4.17 -0.46
CA ILE A 81 -7.55 3.80 -1.69
C ILE A 81 -8.43 4.19 -2.87
N GLU A 82 -7.87 4.99 -3.76
CA GLU A 82 -8.51 5.34 -5.03
C GLU A 82 -7.69 4.74 -6.18
N ILE A 83 -8.32 3.95 -7.04
CA ILE A 83 -7.66 3.35 -8.21
C ILE A 83 -7.52 4.43 -9.29
N LEU A 84 -6.28 4.70 -9.71
CA LEU A 84 -6.00 5.70 -10.74
C LEU A 84 -5.85 5.07 -12.12
N ALA A 85 -5.35 3.85 -12.19
CA ALA A 85 -5.28 3.06 -13.42
C ALA A 85 -5.19 1.57 -13.09
N THR A 86 -5.80 0.74 -13.93
CA THR A 86 -5.65 -0.72 -13.92
C THR A 86 -4.88 -1.14 -15.16
N VAL A 87 -3.86 -1.98 -15.00
CA VAL A 87 -3.24 -2.65 -16.16
C VAL A 87 -4.15 -3.83 -16.55
N GLY A 88 -4.22 -4.15 -17.85
CA GLY A 88 -5.01 -5.28 -18.35
C GLY A 88 -4.63 -6.61 -17.68
N GLU A 89 -5.51 -7.61 -17.81
CA GLU A 89 -5.58 -8.84 -17.00
C GLU A 89 -4.28 -9.66 -16.86
N ASP A 90 -3.26 -9.41 -17.67
CA ASP A 90 -2.04 -10.25 -17.74
C ASP A 90 -0.93 -9.92 -16.72
N ASP A 91 -0.88 -8.71 -16.15
CA ASP A 91 0.32 -8.28 -15.38
C ASP A 91 0.13 -8.23 -13.84
N GLY A 92 -1.09 -8.35 -13.32
CA GLY A 92 -1.36 -8.38 -11.87
C GLY A 92 -1.00 -7.08 -11.12
N VAL A 93 -0.81 -5.98 -11.85
CA VAL A 93 -0.30 -4.70 -11.34
C VAL A 93 -1.38 -3.63 -11.46
N THR A 94 -1.72 -2.96 -10.35
CA THR A 94 -2.72 -1.87 -10.32
C THR A 94 -2.11 -0.59 -9.75
N HIS A 95 -2.30 0.55 -10.42
CA HIS A 95 -1.84 1.85 -9.93
C HIS A 95 -2.92 2.52 -9.07
N CYS A 96 -2.57 2.91 -7.84
CA CYS A 96 -3.51 3.52 -6.89
C CYS A 96 -2.96 4.78 -6.22
N LEU A 97 -3.85 5.51 -5.59
CA LEU A 97 -3.58 6.62 -4.68
C LEU A 97 -4.02 6.18 -3.28
N ILE A 98 -3.15 6.35 -2.27
CA ILE A 98 -3.48 6.00 -0.87
C ILE A 98 -3.51 7.27 -0.04
N ARG A 99 -4.64 7.50 0.62
CA ARG A 99 -4.83 8.59 1.58
C ARG A 99 -4.86 8.01 2.99
N THR A 100 -3.98 8.47 3.85
CA THR A 100 -3.99 8.07 5.27
C THR A 100 -5.04 8.88 6.05
N GLY A 101 -5.87 8.17 6.83
CA GLY A 101 -6.74 8.78 7.83
C GLY A 101 -5.93 9.16 9.08
N ARG A 102 -6.29 10.27 9.72
CA ARG A 102 -5.88 10.54 11.11
C ARG A 102 -7.01 10.13 12.03
#